data_AF-A0A970CXY4-F1
#
_entry.id   AF-A0A970CXY4-F1
#
_cell.length_a   1.000
_cell.length_b   1.000
_cell.length_c   1.000
_cell.angle_alpha   90.00
_cell.angle_beta   90.00
_cell.angle_gamma   90.00
#
_symmetry.space_group_name_H-M   'P 1'
#
loop_
_entity.id
_entity.type
_entity.pdbx_description
1 polymer ?
#
loop_
_entity_poly.entity_id
_entity_poly.type
_entity_poly.pdbx_seq_one_letter_code
_entity_poly.pdbx_strand_id
1 'polypeptide(L)'
;MKEVMIPNGSIAVEAKYIEQVISDYRGNPFIEALPNLLSPHEIIEKIAVYPEYYKSERQVEGHYRIHMIDRLFQVFQPLPMNLELENKISRALRQGYISRNPFDNKLAQGFYKD
;
A
#
# COMPACT_ATOMS: atom_id res chain seq x y z
N MET A 1 2.23 15.17 -3.71
CA MET A 1 1.85 14.89 -5.12
C MET A 1 1.15 16.13 -5.65
N LYS A 2 1.09 16.34 -6.97
CA LYS A 2 0.45 17.54 -7.53
C LYS A 2 -1.07 17.38 -7.48
N GLU A 3 -1.73 18.31 -6.81
CA GLU A 3 -3.20 18.36 -6.75
C GLU A 3 -3.76 19.10 -7.96
N VAL A 4 -4.93 18.65 -8.43
CA VAL A 4 -5.63 19.20 -9.60
C VAL A 4 -7.11 19.31 -9.26
N MET A 5 -7.71 20.47 -9.53
CA MET A 5 -9.16 20.65 -9.42
C MET A 5 -9.83 20.09 -10.68
N ILE A 6 -10.73 19.13 -10.50
CA ILE A 6 -11.52 18.53 -11.58
C ILE A 6 -12.76 19.41 -11.83
N PRO A 7 -13.30 19.50 -13.07
CA PRO A 7 -14.46 20.35 -13.38
C PRO A 7 -15.71 20.17 -12.51
N ASN A 8 -15.86 19.01 -11.84
CA ASN A 8 -16.96 18.74 -10.92
C ASN A 8 -16.74 19.32 -9.50
N GLY A 9 -15.69 20.12 -9.29
CA GLY A 9 -15.34 20.75 -8.02
C GLY A 9 -14.57 19.83 -7.05
N SER A 10 -14.24 18.60 -7.45
CA SER A 10 -13.43 17.69 -6.63
C SER A 10 -11.95 17.94 -6.79
N ILE A 11 -11.18 17.74 -5.72
CA ILE A 11 -9.72 17.73 -5.75
C ILE A 11 -9.26 16.31 -6.10
N ALA A 12 -8.44 16.18 -7.13
CA ALA A 12 -7.76 14.95 -7.48
C ALA A 12 -6.24 15.10 -7.37
N VAL A 13 -5.56 13.96 -7.43
CA VAL A 13 -4.11 13.87 -7.47
C VAL A 13 -3.71 13.34 -8.85
N GLU A 14 -2.69 13.96 -9.45
CA GLU A 14 -2.13 13.47 -10.72
C GLU A 14 -1.54 12.07 -10.52
N ALA A 15 -2.05 11.10 -11.29
CA ALA A 15 -1.62 9.71 -11.23
C ALA A 15 -0.20 9.57 -11.81
N LYS A 16 0.58 8.68 -11.20
CA LYS A 16 1.90 8.28 -11.71
C LYS A 16 1.80 6.88 -12.26
N TYR A 17 2.04 6.72 -13.55
CA TYR A 17 1.99 5.43 -14.22
C TYR A 17 3.40 4.84 -14.29
N ILE A 18 3.56 3.63 -13.76
CA ILE A 18 4.84 2.92 -13.70
C ILE A 18 4.79 1.65 -14.53
N GLU A 19 5.88 1.38 -15.24
CA GLU A 19 6.01 0.20 -16.11
C GLU A 19 5.86 -1.09 -15.31
N GLN A 20 5.08 -2.04 -15.83
CA GLN A 20 4.80 -3.30 -15.14
C GLN A 20 5.69 -4.43 -15.68
N VAL A 21 6.31 -5.19 -14.78
CA VAL A 21 7.12 -6.35 -15.17
C VAL A 21 6.24 -7.45 -15.77
N ILE A 22 5.05 -7.67 -15.20
CA ILE A 22 4.08 -8.68 -15.64
C ILE A 22 3.35 -8.16 -16.88
N SER A 23 3.37 -8.96 -17.96
CA SER A 23 2.77 -8.61 -19.25
C SER A 23 1.29 -8.23 -19.14
N ASP A 24 0.53 -9.01 -18.37
CA ASP A 24 -0.92 -8.85 -18.24
C ASP A 24 -1.33 -7.56 -17.53
N TYR A 25 -0.36 -6.89 -16.89
CA TYR A 25 -0.57 -5.64 -16.16
C TYR A 25 -0.21 -4.41 -16.98
N ARG A 26 0.51 -4.58 -18.11
CA ARG A 26 0.93 -3.48 -18.98
C ARG A 26 -0.25 -2.94 -19.79
N GLY A 27 -0.21 -1.64 -20.07
CA GLY A 27 -1.25 -0.93 -20.81
C GLY A 27 -2.57 -0.80 -20.05
N ASN A 28 -2.56 -1.05 -18.73
CA ASN A 28 -3.72 -0.87 -17.87
C ASN A 28 -3.45 0.27 -16.88
N PRO A 29 -3.98 1.49 -17.11
CA PRO A 29 -3.68 2.66 -16.28
C PRO A 29 -4.13 2.49 -14.82
N PHE A 30 -5.12 1.64 -14.54
CA PHE A 30 -5.50 1.37 -13.14
C PHE A 30 -4.47 0.53 -12.39
N ILE A 31 -3.78 -0.39 -13.08
CA ILE A 31 -2.72 -1.19 -12.46
C ILE A 31 -1.41 -0.40 -12.43
N GLU A 32 -1.08 0.31 -13.50
CA GLU A 32 0.12 1.13 -13.61
C GLU A 32 0.13 2.30 -12.62
N ALA A 33 -1.03 2.75 -12.13
CA ALA A 33 -1.10 3.76 -11.08
C ALA A 33 -0.89 3.20 -9.65
N LEU A 34 -0.84 1.87 -9.49
CA LEU A 34 -0.60 1.25 -8.18
C LEU A 34 0.89 1.27 -7.82
N PRO A 35 1.24 1.23 -6.52
CA PRO A 35 2.61 0.98 -6.10
C PRO A 35 3.18 -0.30 -6.71
N ASN A 36 4.48 -0.34 -6.98
CA ASN A 36 5.17 -1.53 -7.45
C ASN A 36 4.93 -2.73 -6.54
N LEU A 37 5.02 -3.93 -7.12
CA LEU A 37 5.10 -5.15 -6.34
C LEU A 37 6.33 -5.08 -5.43
N LEU A 38 6.12 -5.38 -4.16
CA LEU A 38 7.17 -5.35 -3.14
C LEU A 38 7.66 -6.77 -2.90
N SER A 39 8.96 -6.92 -2.70
CA SER A 39 9.52 -8.15 -2.16
C SER A 39 9.07 -8.35 -0.71
N PRO A 40 9.10 -9.61 -0.19
CA PRO A 40 8.80 -9.87 1.21
C PRO A 40 9.62 -9.00 2.18
N HIS A 41 10.88 -8.74 1.85
CA HIS A 41 11.75 -7.91 2.68
C HIS A 41 11.29 -6.45 2.72
N GLU A 42 10.98 -5.85 1.56
CA GLU A 42 10.47 -4.48 1.48
C GLU A 42 9.11 -4.33 2.19
N ILE A 43 8.25 -5.35 2.14
CA ILE A 43 6.98 -5.35 2.87
C ILE A 43 7.27 -5.29 4.37
N ILE A 44 8.16 -6.17 4.88
CA ILE A 44 8.55 -6.20 6.30
C ILE A 44 9.07 -4.83 6.72
N GLU A 45 9.99 -4.22 5.96
CA GLU A 45 10.55 -2.91 6.28
C GLU A 45 9.49 -1.80 6.31
N LYS A 46 8.51 -1.86 5.41
CA LYS A 46 7.45 -0.83 5.32
C LYS A 46 6.42 -0.91 6.42
N ILE A 47 6.11 -2.11 6.91
CA ILE A 47 5.02 -2.30 7.88
C ILE A 47 5.54 -2.51 9.31
N ALA A 48 6.82 -2.84 9.48
CA ALA A 48 7.41 -2.97 10.81
C ALA A 48 7.42 -1.62 11.54
N VAL A 49 7.07 -1.66 12.82
CA VAL A 49 7.15 -0.50 13.71
C VAL A 49 7.96 -0.91 14.93
N TYR A 50 9.14 -0.30 15.08
CA TYR A 50 9.96 -0.43 16.28
C TYR A 50 10.14 0.96 16.88
N PRO A 51 9.69 1.17 18.13
CA PRO A 51 9.82 2.47 18.77
C PRO A 51 11.29 2.79 19.01
N GLU A 52 11.60 4.08 19.11
CA GLU A 52 12.95 4.52 19.46
C GLU A 52 13.38 3.93 20.80
N TYR A 53 14.66 3.58 20.91
CA TYR A 53 15.26 3.06 22.13
C TYR A 53 16.61 3.72 22.35
N TYR A 54 16.81 4.28 23.54
CA TYR A 54 18.09 4.86 23.93
C TYR A 54 18.61 4.17 25.19
N LYS A 55 19.88 3.70 25.14
CA LYS A 55 20.50 3.04 26.29
C LYS A 55 20.51 3.90 27.56
N SER A 56 20.55 5.23 27.41
CA SER A 56 20.50 6.22 28.49
C SER A 56 19.21 6.12 29.32
N GLU A 57 18.10 5.65 28.75
CA GLU A 57 16.81 5.54 29.43
C GLU A 57 16.85 4.58 30.62
N ARG A 58 17.80 3.62 30.62
CA ARG A 58 18.01 2.73 31.77
C ARG A 58 18.47 3.47 33.02
N GLN A 59 19.11 4.63 32.86
CA GLN A 59 19.62 5.47 33.94
C GLN A 59 18.58 6.45 34.48
N VAL A 60 17.41 6.54 33.83
CA VAL A 60 16.31 7.42 34.26
C VAL A 60 15.60 6.81 35.48
N GLU A 61 15.06 7.65 36.35
CA GLU A 61 14.30 7.23 37.54
C GLU A 61 13.08 6.36 37.17
N GLY A 62 12.72 5.46 38.09
CA GLY A 62 11.74 4.41 37.83
C GLY A 62 10.36 4.91 37.39
N HIS A 63 9.88 6.00 37.97
CA HIS A 63 8.57 6.58 37.65
C HIS A 63 8.52 7.28 36.29
N TYR A 64 9.64 7.63 35.68
CA TYR A 64 9.65 8.06 34.28
C TYR A 64 9.77 6.86 33.34
N ARG A 65 10.60 5.86 33.70
CA ARG A 65 10.79 4.66 32.88
C ARG A 65 9.49 3.89 32.63
N ILE A 66 8.56 3.89 33.59
CA ILE A 66 7.26 3.23 33.41
C ILE A 66 6.46 3.84 32.24
N HIS A 67 6.46 5.17 32.09
CA HIS A 67 5.83 5.84 30.96
C HIS A 67 6.57 5.59 29.63
N MET A 68 7.90 5.45 29.70
CA MET A 68 8.70 5.10 28.52
C MET A 68 8.45 3.68 28.03
N ILE A 69 7.95 2.77 28.86
CA ILE A 69 7.61 1.40 28.44
C ILE A 69 6.35 1.38 27.57
N ASP A 70 5.45 2.34 27.72
CA ASP A 70 4.17 2.37 26.99
C ASP A 70 4.36 2.43 25.46
N ARG A 71 5.48 2.98 24.96
CA ARG A 71 5.77 2.95 23.51
C ARG A 71 5.93 1.54 22.95
N LEU A 72 6.21 0.53 23.79
CA LEU A 72 6.28 -0.87 23.35
C LEU A 72 4.92 -1.38 22.84
N PHE A 73 3.80 -0.75 23.23
CA PHE A 73 2.49 -1.07 22.66
C PHE A 73 2.32 -0.65 21.20
N GLN A 74 3.22 0.19 20.68
CA GLN A 74 3.25 0.56 19.26
C GLN A 74 4.02 -0.44 18.40
N VAL A 75 4.71 -1.42 19.02
CA VAL A 75 5.52 -2.40 18.28
C VAL A 75 4.64 -3.20 17.34
N PHE A 76 5.03 -3.22 16.08
CA PHE A 76 4.47 -4.13 15.09
C PHE A 76 5.59 -4.94 14.47
N GLN A 77 5.69 -6.20 14.88
CA GLN A 77 6.59 -7.19 14.27
C GLN A 77 5.83 -7.89 13.14
N PRO A 78 6.25 -7.74 11.88
CA PRO A 78 5.61 -8.45 10.78
C PRO A 78 5.82 -9.96 10.92
N LEU A 79 4.73 -10.72 10.78
CA LEU A 79 4.73 -12.18 10.76
C LEU A 79 4.34 -12.69 9.36
N PRO A 80 4.59 -13.97 9.02
CA PRO A 80 4.24 -14.53 7.70
C PRO A 80 2.79 -14.28 7.28
N MET A 81 1.83 -14.36 8.22
CA MET A 81 0.42 -14.10 7.94
C MET A 81 0.14 -12.68 7.45
N ASN A 82 0.92 -11.68 7.88
CA ASN A 82 0.79 -10.30 7.40
C ASN A 82 1.24 -10.18 5.93
N LEU A 83 2.29 -10.92 5.55
CA LEU A 83 2.75 -10.98 4.16
C LEU A 83 1.74 -11.68 3.26
N GLU A 84 1.12 -12.75 3.75
CA GLU A 84 0.03 -13.40 3.01
C GLU A 84 -1.16 -12.47 2.80
N LEU A 85 -1.51 -11.67 3.82
CA LEU A 85 -2.60 -10.72 3.74
C LEU A 85 -2.30 -9.61 2.72
N GLU A 86 -1.11 -9.03 2.76
CA GLU A 86 -0.65 -8.05 1.75
C GLU A 86 -0.80 -8.63 0.34
N ASN A 87 -0.29 -9.85 0.12
CA ASN A 87 -0.33 -10.51 -1.18
C ASN A 87 -1.77 -10.73 -1.65
N LYS A 88 -2.66 -11.15 -0.76
CA LYS A 88 -4.08 -11.36 -1.08
C LYS A 88 -4.75 -10.05 -1.51
N ILE A 89 -4.50 -8.94 -0.80
CA ILE A 89 -5.04 -7.62 -1.14
C ILE A 89 -4.48 -7.14 -2.49
N SER A 90 -3.16 -7.20 -2.65
CA SER A 90 -2.45 -6.77 -3.86
C SER A 90 -2.95 -7.51 -5.11
N ARG A 91 -3.11 -8.84 -5.00
CA ARG A 91 -3.65 -9.67 -6.07
C ARG A 91 -5.13 -9.38 -6.35
N ALA A 92 -5.95 -9.22 -5.32
CA ALA A 92 -7.38 -8.95 -5.49
C ALA A 92 -7.62 -7.64 -6.26
N LEU A 93 -6.89 -6.57 -5.91
CA LEU A 93 -6.96 -5.28 -6.61
C LEU A 93 -6.59 -5.43 -8.09
N ARG A 94 -5.40 -5.97 -8.37
CA ARG A 94 -4.90 -6.11 -9.74
C ARG A 94 -5.78 -7.02 -10.59
N GLN A 95 -6.18 -8.17 -10.05
CA GLN A 95 -7.07 -9.10 -10.75
C GLN A 95 -8.42 -8.44 -11.08
N GLY A 96 -8.94 -7.62 -10.17
CA GLY A 96 -10.15 -6.84 -10.39
C GLY A 96 -10.02 -5.75 -11.45
N TYR A 97 -8.81 -5.26 -11.72
CA TYR A 97 -8.56 -4.24 -12.75
C TYR A 97 -8.29 -4.80 -14.13
N ILE A 98 -7.83 -6.06 -14.26
CA ILE A 98 -7.57 -6.69 -15.56
C ILE A 98 -8.80 -6.62 -16.48
N SER A 99 -9.99 -6.96 -15.98
CA SER A 99 -11.23 -6.92 -16.77
C SER A 99 -11.82 -5.53 -16.95
N ARG A 100 -11.27 -4.53 -16.26
CA ARG A 100 -11.77 -3.14 -16.20
C ARG A 100 -10.78 -2.15 -16.80
N ASN A 101 -9.87 -2.59 -17.66
CA ASN A 101 -8.95 -1.69 -18.34
C ASN A 101 -9.76 -0.63 -19.12
N PRO A 102 -9.61 0.68 -18.83
CA PRO A 102 -10.39 1.72 -19.50
C PRO A 102 -9.97 1.95 -20.96
N PHE A 103 -8.86 1.37 -21.40
CA PHE A 103 -8.45 1.35 -22.81
C PHE A 103 -8.93 0.10 -23.56
N ASP A 104 -9.58 -0.84 -22.87
CA ASP A 104 -10.20 -2.01 -23.47
C ASP A 104 -11.74 -1.85 -23.49
N ASN A 105 -12.37 -2.26 -24.59
CA ASN A 105 -13.81 -2.22 -24.75
C ASN A 105 -14.54 -3.37 -24.02
N LYS A 106 -13.81 -4.35 -23.46
CA LYS A 106 -14.41 -5.47 -22.71
C LYS A 106 -15.35 -5.02 -21.59
N LEU A 107 -14.99 -3.97 -20.85
CA LEU A 107 -15.83 -3.43 -19.78
C LEU A 107 -17.15 -2.89 -20.34
N ALA A 108 -17.07 -2.09 -21.40
CA ALA A 108 -18.25 -1.53 -22.07
C ALA A 108 -19.16 -2.65 -22.61
N GLN A 109 -18.59 -3.68 -23.23
CA GLN A 109 -19.33 -4.84 -23.75
C GLN A 109 -20.09 -5.62 -22.68
N GLY A 110 -19.62 -5.61 -21.42
CA GLY A 110 -20.32 -6.23 -20.31
C GLY A 110 -21.71 -5.62 -20.06
N PHE A 111 -21.83 -4.29 -20.19
CA PHE A 111 -23.10 -3.58 -19.99
C PHE A 111 -24.13 -3.81 -21.10
N TYR A 112 -23.72 -4.32 -22.27
CA TYR A 112 -24.62 -4.59 -23.40
C TYR A 112 -25.11 -6.04 -23.47
N LYS A 113 -24.67 -6.91 -22.56
CA LYS A 113 -25.01 -8.34 -22.55
C LYS A 113 -26.10 -8.73 -21.54
N ASP A 114 -26.62 -7.74 -20.80
CA ASP A 114 -27.76 -7.85 -19.89
C ASP A 114 -29.00 -7.18 -20.51
#